data_AF-A0A0C1R3H5-F1
#
_entry.id   AF-A0A0C1R3H5-F1
#
_cell.length_a   1.000
_cell.length_b   1.000
_cell.length_c   1.000
_cell.angle_alpha   90.00
_cell.angle_beta   90.00
_cell.angle_gamma   90.00
#
_symmetry.space_group_name_H-M   'P 1'
#
loop_
_entity.id
_entity.type
_entity.pdbx_description
1 polymer ?
#
loop_
_entity_poly.entity_id
_entity_poly.type
_entity_poly.pdbx_seq_one_letter_code
_entity_poly.pdbx_strand_id
1 'polypeptide(L)' 'MEFNLKINDDQALEILKVVHEKYMQAKVYFKEHPKEEDRIGVTTPEELKTIHNNILKQLHDKDLFKVLEIIN' A
#
# COMPACT_ATOMS: atom_id res chain seq x y z
N MET A 1 -9.09 -4.25 10.33
CA MET A 1 -10.13 -3.66 9.46
C MET A 1 -10.15 -4.50 8.18
N GLU A 2 -11.20 -5.27 7.94
CA GLU A 2 -11.32 -6.08 6.72
C GLU A 2 -11.88 -5.20 5.60
N PHE A 3 -11.04 -4.86 4.63
CA PHE A 3 -11.45 -4.14 3.42
C PHE A 3 -11.89 -5.17 2.36
N ASN A 4 -13.18 -5.18 2.00
CA ASN A 4 -13.71 -6.03 0.94
C ASN A 4 -14.15 -5.16 -0.25
N LEU A 5 -13.20 -4.82 -1.11
CA LEU A 5 -13.42 -3.99 -2.29
C LEU A 5 -13.78 -4.90 -3.48
N LYS A 6 -14.92 -4.65 -4.13
CA LYS A 6 -15.27 -5.27 -5.43
C LYS A 6 -14.48 -4.58 -6.54
N ILE A 7 -13.22 -4.96 -6.68
CA ILE A 7 -12.29 -4.39 -7.66
C ILE A 7 -12.20 -5.37 -8.84
N ASN A 8 -12.28 -4.86 -10.09
CA ASN A 8 -11.94 -5.68 -11.25
C ASN A 8 -10.41 -5.85 -11.36
N ASP A 9 -9.94 -6.87 -12.07
CA ASP A 9 -8.50 -7.21 -12.02
C ASP A 9 -7.58 -6.05 -12.46
N ASP A 10 -7.99 -5.27 -13.47
CA ASP A 10 -7.24 -4.10 -13.97
C ASP A 10 -7.18 -2.96 -12.95
N GLN A 11 -8.29 -2.67 -12.27
CA GLN A 11 -8.33 -1.67 -11.19
C GLN A 11 -7.50 -2.11 -9.99
N ALA A 12 -7.40 -3.42 -9.75
CA ALA A 12 -6.63 -3.95 -8.63
C ALA A 12 -5.13 -3.72 -8.82
N LEU A 13 -4.64 -3.92 -10.04
CA LEU A 13 -3.26 -3.63 -10.40
C LEU A 13 -2.96 -2.13 -10.30
N GLU A 14 -3.86 -1.27 -10.78
CA GLU A 14 -3.69 0.18 -10.69
C GLU A 14 -3.68 0.66 -9.23
N ILE A 15 -4.57 0.13 -8.40
CA ILE A 15 -4.60 0.44 -6.97
C ILE A 15 -3.29 -0.01 -6.29
N LEU A 16 -2.81 -1.23 -6.57
CA LEU A 16 -1.53 -1.70 -6.03
C LEU A 16 -0.38 -0.76 -6.40
N LYS A 17 -0.31 -0.35 -7.67
CA LYS A 17 0.70 0.58 -8.16
C LYS A 17 0.63 1.93 -7.43
N VAL A 18 -0.55 2.54 -7.35
CA VAL A 18 -0.75 3.84 -6.69
C VAL A 18 -0.39 3.76 -5.20
N VAL A 19 -0.81 2.70 -4.49
CA VAL A 19 -0.47 2.53 -3.07
C VAL A 19 1.04 2.33 -2.89
N HIS A 20 1.70 1.58 -3.78
CA HIS A 20 3.15 1.40 -3.73
C HIS A 20 3.91 2.72 -3.98
N GLU A 21 3.48 3.52 -4.96
CA GLU A 21 4.05 4.84 -5.22
C GLU A 21 3.89 5.76 -4.00
N LYS A 22 2.71 5.75 -3.36
CA LYS A 22 2.46 6.50 -2.13
C LYS A 22 3.31 6.01 -0.97
N TYR A 23 3.51 4.70 -0.82
CA TYR A 23 4.40 4.12 0.18
C TYR A 23 5.83 4.65 0.01
N MET A 24 6.34 4.68 -1.22
CA MET A 24 7.67 5.21 -1.52
C MET A 24 7.77 6.71 -1.21
N GLN A 25 6.75 7.50 -1.59
CA GLN A 25 6.67 8.93 -1.25
C GLN A 25 6.66 9.15 0.26
N ALA A 26 5.85 8.40 1.01
CA ALA A 26 5.77 8.49 2.45
C ALA A 26 7.10 8.13 3.13
N LYS A 27 7.83 7.13 2.63
CA LYS A 27 9.16 6.78 3.16
C LYS A 27 10.17 7.91 3.00
N VAL A 28 10.19 8.53 1.83
CA VAL A 28 11.07 9.68 1.58
C VAL A 28 10.68 10.83 2.51
N TYR A 29 9.38 11.14 2.58
CA TYR A 29 8.86 12.21 3.44
C TYR A 29 9.22 12.01 4.92
N PHE A 30 8.98 10.82 5.48
CA PHE A 30 9.28 10.51 6.87
C PHE A 30 10.79 10.50 7.18
N LYS A 31 11.63 10.22 6.18
CA LYS A 31 13.09 10.31 6.30
C LYS A 31 13.56 11.75 6.32
N GLU A 32 12.95 12.62 5.52
CA GLU A 32 13.27 14.05 5.43
C GLU A 32 12.70 14.86 6.60
N HIS A 33 11.60 14.39 7.20
CA HIS A 33 10.89 15.04 8.29
C HIS A 33 10.90 14.15 9.55
N PRO A 34 12.02 14.05 10.28
CA PRO A 34 12.15 13.14 11.42
C PRO A 34 11.33 13.57 12.65
N LYS A 35 10.88 14.83 12.70
CA LYS A 35 10.09 15.34 13.81
C LYS A 35 8.63 14.91 13.67
N GLU A 36 7.99 14.63 14.80
CA GLU A 36 6.59 14.21 14.82
C GLU A 36 5.64 15.33 14.36
N GLU A 37 5.90 16.58 14.76
CA GLU A 37 5.11 17.76 14.39
C GLU A 37 4.92 17.94 12.88
N ASP A 38 5.94 17.59 12.10
CA ASP A 38 5.92 17.70 10.64
C ASP A 38 5.13 16.56 9.96
N ARG A 39 4.77 15.50 10.70
CA ARG A 39 4.14 14.28 10.15
C ARG A 39 2.68 14.10 10.57
N ILE A 40 2.16 15.04 11.35
CA ILE A 40 0.77 14.99 11.83
C ILE A 40 -0.19 15.00 10.64
N GLY A 41 -1.13 14.06 10.61
CA GLY A 41 -2.13 13.93 9.55
C GLY A 41 -1.60 13.31 8.24
N VAL A 42 -0.33 12.90 8.21
CA VAL A 42 0.26 12.21 7.06
C VAL A 42 0.13 10.70 7.26
N THR A 43 -0.39 9.99 6.26
CA THR A 43 -0.43 8.52 6.27
C THR A 43 0.98 7.95 6.36
N THR A 44 1.20 7.08 7.32
CA THR A 44 2.51 6.49 7.56
C THR A 44 2.89 5.47 6.47
N PRO A 45 4.19 5.25 6.23
CA PRO A 45 4.63 4.15 5.38
C PRO A 45 4.08 2.78 5.80
N GLU A 46 3.94 2.52 7.11
CA GLU A 46 3.48 1.22 7.60
C GLU A 46 1.98 1.00 7.33
N GLU A 47 1.16 2.05 7.42
CA GLU A 47 -0.25 1.99 7.03
C GLU A 47 -0.39 1.69 5.52
N LEU A 48 0.39 2.36 4.68
CA LEU A 48 0.37 2.12 3.23
C LEU A 48 0.87 0.72 2.86
N LYS A 49 1.93 0.24 3.52
CA LYS A 49 2.42 -1.15 3.40
C LYS A 49 1.34 -2.14 3.77
N THR A 50 0.63 -1.90 4.87
CA THR A 50 -0.48 -2.76 5.31
C THR A 50 -1.60 -2.79 4.28
N ILE A 51 -2.00 -1.64 3.75
CA ILE A 51 -3.02 -1.55 2.69
C ILE A 51 -2.58 -2.33 1.45
N HIS A 52 -1.37 -2.07 0.95
CA HIS A 52 -0.81 -2.76 -0.23
C HIS A 52 -0.81 -4.28 -0.03
N ASN A 53 -0.23 -4.76 1.07
CA ASN A 53 -0.07 -6.19 1.32
C ASN A 53 -1.41 -6.89 1.54
N ASN A 54 -2.40 -6.21 2.14
CA ASN A 54 -3.75 -6.77 2.28
C ASN A 54 -4.45 -6.92 0.92
N ILE A 55 -4.34 -5.92 0.04
CA ILE A 55 -4.89 -6.00 -1.31
C ILE A 55 -4.21 -7.11 -2.10
N LEU A 56 -2.88 -7.15 -2.07
CA LEU A 56 -2.12 -8.17 -2.79
C LEU A 56 -2.45 -9.58 -2.30
N LYS A 57 -2.58 -9.77 -0.99
CA LYS A 57 -2.98 -11.06 -0.41
C LYS A 57 -4.36 -11.50 -0.89
N GLN A 58 -5.35 -10.60 -0.91
CA GLN A 58 -6.69 -10.92 -1.43
C GLN A 58 -6.68 -11.32 -2.92
N LEU A 59 -5.74 -10.79 -3.70
CA LEU A 59 -5.58 -11.14 -5.11
C LEU A 59 -4.86 -12.48 -5.27
N HIS A 60 -3.84 -12.74 -4.44
CA HIS A 60 -3.17 -14.04 -4.40
C HIS A 60 -4.14 -15.17 -4.04
N ASP A 61 -5.07 -14.93 -3.10
CA ASP A 61 -6.12 -15.89 -2.72
C ASP A 61 -7.11 -16.19 -3.86
N LYS A 62 -7.12 -15.35 -4.91
CA LYS A 62 -7.89 -15.54 -6.16
C LYS A 62 -7.04 -16.04 -7.32
N ASP A 63 -5.82 -16.52 -7.06
CA ASP A 63 -4.81 -16.92 -8.03
C ASP A 63 -4.33 -15.80 -8.99
N LEU A 64 -4.61 -14.54 -8.68
CA LEU A 64 -4.18 -13.38 -9.47
C LEU A 64 -2.85 -12.83 -8.96
N PHE A 65 -2.04 -12.27 -9.87
CA PHE A 65 -0.80 -11.54 -9.57
C PHE A 65 0.23 -12.25 -8.68
N LYS A 66 0.25 -13.59 -8.64
CA LYS A 66 1.13 -14.42 -7.78
C LYS A 66 2.63 -14.10 -7.86
N VAL A 67 3.06 -13.43 -8.91
CA VAL A 67 4.45 -13.02 -9.14
C VAL A 67 4.84 -11.74 -8.39
N LEU A 68 3.87 -10.95 -7.94
CA LEU A 68 4.13 -9.74 -7.17
C LEU A 68 4.43 -10.11 -5.72
N GLU A 69 5.45 -9.46 -5.15
CA GLU A 69 5.87 -9.68 -3.77
C GLU A 69 5.24 -8.66 -2.82
N ILE A 70 4.99 -9.10 -1.58
CA ILE A 70 4.63 -8.18 -0.50
C ILE A 70 5.81 -7.26 -0.17
N ILE A 71 5.51 -6.06 0.29
CA ILE A 71 6.51 -5.13 0.78
C ILE A 71 7.02 -5.64 2.14
N ASN A 72 8.34 -5.84 2.26
CA ASN A 72 9.02 -6.21 3.51
C ASN A 72 9.25 -5.01 4.43
#